data_AF-A0A1C3JQY8-F1
#
_entry.id   AF-A0A1C3JQY8-F1
#
_cell.length_a   1.000
_cell.length_b   1.000
_cell.length_c   1.000
_cell.angle_alpha   90.00
_cell.angle_beta   90.00
_cell.angle_gamma   90.00
#
_symmetry.space_group_name_H-M   'P 1'
#
loop_
_entity.id
_entity.type
_entity.pdbx_description
1 polymer ?
#
loop_
_entity_poly.entity_id
_entity_poly.type
_entity_poly.pdbx_seq_one_letter_code
_entity_poly.pdbx_strand_id
1 'polypeptide(L)'
;MMLISFSEVKGDIIEISPLSFGSIVITENTTQEKVVLNYSGNVGYSSGIYAVTPPNAAEFLLTNYPSNQQVFISARSTQARSNSDIYSADQFTLTNVDVPSVLTTDNSGSATLFVGGTLETSGSGVNSYLNTQYRISYQISVNY
;
A
#
# COMPACT_ATOMS: atom_id res chain seq x y z
N MET A 1 17.78 46.46 8.07
CA MET A 1 16.59 45.58 8.22
C MET A 1 16.90 44.28 7.48
N MET A 2 17.20 43.21 8.21
CA MET A 2 17.52 41.92 7.62
C MET A 2 16.20 41.19 7.35
N LEU A 3 15.88 40.97 6.07
CA LEU A 3 14.79 40.06 5.70
C LEU A 3 15.31 38.63 5.89
N ILE A 4 14.70 37.90 6.82
CA ILE A 4 14.86 36.45 6.92
C ILE A 4 13.78 35.85 6.02
N SER A 5 14.17 35.27 4.88
CA SER A 5 13.29 34.42 4.07
C SER A 5 13.37 33.00 4.61
N PHE A 6 12.26 32.48 5.15
CA PHE A 6 12.11 31.05 5.39
C PHE A 6 11.72 30.38 4.07
N SER A 7 12.58 29.54 3.49
CA SER A 7 12.13 28.62 2.45
C SER A 7 11.53 27.40 3.15
N GLU A 8 10.22 27.18 3.00
CA GLU A 8 9.66 25.85 3.24
C GLU A 8 10.25 24.92 2.19
N VAL A 9 11.22 24.09 2.58
CA VAL A 9 11.56 22.91 1.79
C VAL A 9 10.37 21.98 1.94
N LYS A 10 9.61 21.74 0.87
CA LYS A 10 8.54 20.74 0.82
C LYS A 10 9.10 19.50 0.15
N GLY A 11 9.05 18.37 0.86
CA GLY A 11 9.33 17.07 0.26
C GLY A 11 8.21 16.65 -0.70
N ASP A 12 8.58 15.99 -1.78
CA ASP A 12 7.68 15.42 -2.77
C ASP A 12 7.63 13.89 -2.62
N ILE A 13 6.45 13.32 -2.86
CA ILE A 13 6.22 11.86 -2.85
C ILE A 13 5.69 11.49 -4.24
N ILE A 14 6.51 10.79 -5.02
CA ILE A 14 6.21 10.42 -6.40
C ILE A 14 5.96 8.92 -6.47
N GLU A 15 4.78 8.49 -6.91
CA GLU A 15 4.49 7.07 -7.15
C GLU A 15 5.17 6.60 -8.45
N ILE A 16 6.07 5.63 -8.32
CA ILE A 16 6.79 5.00 -9.44
C ILE A 16 6.03 3.76 -9.91
N SER A 17 5.57 2.93 -8.97
CA SER A 17 4.70 1.79 -9.24
C SER A 17 3.68 1.59 -8.13
N PRO A 18 2.43 1.21 -8.44
CA PRO A 18 1.38 1.07 -7.44
C PRO A 18 1.48 -0.26 -6.69
N LEU A 19 0.93 -0.26 -5.46
CA LEU A 19 0.65 -1.49 -4.72
C LEU A 19 -0.35 -2.33 -5.51
N SER A 20 0.00 -3.57 -5.80
CA SER A 20 -0.88 -4.51 -6.49
C SER A 20 -0.87 -5.85 -5.77
N PHE A 21 -2.05 -6.42 -5.54
CA PHE A 21 -2.18 -7.80 -5.06
C PHE A 21 -2.22 -8.82 -6.21
N GLY A 22 -2.06 -8.35 -7.46
CA GLY A 22 -2.15 -9.17 -8.65
C GLY A 22 -3.58 -9.63 -8.93
N SER A 23 -3.67 -10.69 -9.73
CA SER A 23 -4.90 -11.43 -10.02
C SER A 23 -4.93 -12.65 -9.11
N ILE A 24 -6.01 -12.78 -8.36
CA ILE A 24 -6.19 -13.89 -7.41
C ILE A 24 -7.52 -14.60 -7.68
N VAL A 25 -7.55 -15.90 -7.40
CA VAL A 25 -8.76 -16.71 -7.34
C VAL A 25 -9.08 -16.92 -5.87
N ILE A 26 -10.32 -16.61 -5.49
CA ILE A 26 -10.86 -16.93 -4.18
C ILE A 26 -11.54 -18.28 -4.29
N THR A 27 -11.00 -19.31 -3.65
CA THR A 27 -11.58 -20.67 -3.64
C THR A 27 -12.46 -20.89 -2.42
N GLU A 28 -12.16 -20.20 -1.31
CA GLU A 28 -12.94 -20.27 -0.08
C GLU A 28 -13.18 -18.87 0.48
N ASN A 29 -14.38 -18.64 1.02
CA ASN A 29 -14.77 -17.39 1.68
C ASN A 29 -15.70 -17.65 2.88
N THR A 30 -15.57 -18.83 3.50
CA THR A 30 -16.31 -19.19 4.72
C THR A 30 -15.76 -18.45 5.93
N THR A 31 -14.45 -18.20 5.94
CA THR A 31 -13.73 -17.34 6.85
C THR A 31 -12.97 -16.26 6.08
N GLN A 32 -12.44 -15.26 6.78
CA GLN A 32 -11.56 -14.28 6.17
C GLN A 32 -10.25 -14.96 5.73
N GLU A 33 -9.96 -14.89 4.45
CA GLU A 33 -8.70 -15.30 3.85
C GLU A 33 -7.86 -14.07 3.57
N LYS A 34 -6.53 -14.20 3.62
CA LYS A 34 -5.62 -13.07 3.44
C LYS A 34 -4.50 -13.31 2.43
N VAL A 35 -4.15 -12.22 1.75
CA VAL A 35 -2.87 -12.04 1.05
C VAL A 35 -2.05 -11.02 1.83
N VAL A 36 -0.88 -11.42 2.29
CA VAL A 36 0.07 -10.54 2.98
C VAL A 36 1.24 -10.28 2.03
N LEU A 37 1.47 -9.02 1.70
CA LEU A 37 2.65 -8.56 0.98
C LEU A 37 3.34 -7.55 1.88
N ASN A 38 4.55 -7.83 2.35
CA ASN A 38 5.28 -6.86 3.16
C ASN A 38 6.06 -5.86 2.28
N TYR A 39 6.51 -4.74 2.85
CA TYR A 39 7.28 -3.73 2.09
C TYR A 39 8.64 -4.26 1.58
N SER A 40 9.11 -5.39 2.10
CA SER A 40 10.35 -6.05 1.63
C SER A 40 10.11 -7.00 0.46
N GLY A 41 8.86 -7.14 -0.01
CA GLY A 41 8.49 -8.00 -1.15
C GLY A 41 8.17 -9.46 -0.79
N ASN A 42 8.15 -9.82 0.50
CA ASN A 42 7.73 -11.17 0.91
C ASN A 42 6.22 -11.31 0.83
N VAL A 43 5.76 -12.45 0.30
CA VAL A 43 4.35 -12.73 0.06
C VAL A 43 3.91 -13.98 0.81
N GLY A 44 2.73 -13.91 1.43
CA GLY A 44 2.03 -15.04 2.02
C GLY A 44 0.56 -15.07 1.61
N TYR A 45 0.03 -16.28 1.43
CA TYR A 45 -1.38 -16.52 1.09
C TYR A 45 -2.00 -17.45 2.11
N SER A 46 -3.29 -17.25 2.37
CA SER A 46 -4.12 -18.25 3.04
C SER A 46 -4.55 -19.33 2.05
N SER A 47 -5.01 -20.48 2.54
CA SER A 47 -5.36 -21.63 1.70
C SER A 47 -6.53 -21.36 0.76
N GLY A 48 -7.43 -20.43 1.09
CA GLY A 48 -8.56 -20.06 0.26
C GLY A 48 -8.25 -19.09 -0.88
N ILE A 49 -6.97 -18.74 -1.10
CA ILE A 49 -6.55 -17.80 -2.14
C ILE A 49 -5.42 -18.40 -2.98
N TYR A 50 -5.60 -18.36 -4.30
CA TYR A 50 -4.56 -18.74 -5.27
C TYR A 50 -4.17 -17.54 -6.14
N ALA A 51 -2.87 -17.28 -6.25
CA ALA A 51 -2.36 -16.25 -7.14
C ALA A 51 -2.30 -16.76 -8.59
N VAL A 52 -2.90 -15.99 -9.51
CA VAL A 52 -2.75 -16.15 -10.96
C VAL A 52 -1.60 -15.29 -11.46
N THR A 53 -1.51 -14.05 -10.96
CA THR A 53 -0.34 -13.18 -11.15
C THR A 53 0.18 -12.73 -9.78
N PRO A 54 1.51 -12.61 -9.62
CA PRO A 54 2.09 -12.27 -8.34
C PRO A 54 1.76 -10.82 -7.93
N PRO A 55 1.64 -10.55 -6.62
CA PRO A 55 1.52 -9.21 -6.09
C PRO A 55 2.84 -8.46 -6.23
N ASN A 56 2.76 -7.14 -6.22
CA ASN A 56 3.88 -6.21 -6.35
C ASN A 56 3.76 -5.12 -5.29
N ALA A 57 4.82 -4.92 -4.51
CA ALA A 57 4.91 -3.79 -3.59
C ALA A 57 4.92 -2.48 -4.37
N ALA A 58 4.29 -1.44 -3.82
CA ALA A 58 4.41 -0.12 -4.41
C ALA A 58 5.83 0.39 -4.25
N GLU A 59 6.26 1.22 -5.19
CA GLU A 59 7.51 1.96 -5.12
C GLU A 59 7.20 3.45 -5.21
N PHE A 60 7.71 4.21 -4.25
CA PHE A 60 7.63 5.66 -4.21
C PHE A 60 9.04 6.24 -4.13
N LEU A 61 9.24 7.34 -4.86
CA LEU A 61 10.43 8.16 -4.74
C LEU A 61 10.11 9.38 -3.88
N LEU A 62 10.82 9.49 -2.76
CA LEU A 62 10.84 10.68 -1.92
C LEU A 62 11.93 11.60 -2.46
N THR A 63 11.62 12.86 -2.74
CA THR A 63 12.60 13.86 -3.20
C THR A 63 12.39 15.19 -2.49
N ASN A 64 13.38 16.09 -2.59
CA ASN A 64 13.32 17.43 -1.99
C ASN A 64 13.15 17.42 -0.46
N TYR A 65 13.58 16.35 0.22
CA TYR A 65 13.72 16.33 1.68
C TYR A 65 15.11 16.84 2.09
N PRO A 66 15.34 17.21 3.37
CA PRO A 66 16.69 17.49 3.85
C PRO A 66 17.63 16.30 3.60
N SER A 67 18.88 16.56 3.21
CA SER A 67 19.84 15.50 2.89
C SER A 67 20.41 14.83 4.14
N ASN A 68 20.70 13.53 4.04
CA ASN A 68 21.22 12.70 5.14
C ASN A 68 20.36 12.75 6.41
N GLN A 69 19.04 12.93 6.26
CA GLN A 69 18.10 13.12 7.35
C GLN A 69 17.16 11.92 7.47
N GLN A 70 16.78 11.60 8.71
CA GLN A 70 15.74 10.61 8.94
C GLN A 70 14.37 11.21 8.63
N VAL A 71 13.58 10.49 7.85
CA VAL A 71 12.16 10.74 7.60
C VAL A 71 11.33 9.64 8.26
N PHE A 72 10.22 10.02 8.89
CA PHE A 72 9.32 9.11 9.58
C PHE A 72 8.11 8.81 8.70
N ILE A 73 7.87 7.54 8.41
CA ILE A 73 6.82 7.10 7.50
C ILE A 73 5.68 6.48 8.31
N SER A 74 4.46 6.82 7.92
CA SER A 74 3.26 6.12 8.38
C SER A 74 2.32 5.92 7.20
N ALA A 75 1.52 4.87 7.25
CA ALA A 75 0.52 4.60 6.23
C ALA A 75 -0.74 3.99 6.84
N ARG A 76 -1.87 4.21 6.19
CA ARG A 76 -3.17 3.66 6.61
C ARG A 76 -4.11 3.49 5.43
N SER A 77 -4.99 2.51 5.51
CA SER A 77 -6.12 2.45 4.57
C SER A 77 -7.03 3.67 4.80
N THR A 78 -7.54 4.24 3.71
CA THR A 78 -8.53 5.33 3.75
C THR A 78 -9.93 4.87 3.39
N GLN A 79 -10.08 3.61 3.02
CA GLN A 79 -11.35 2.99 2.65
C GLN A 79 -11.57 1.72 3.46
N ALA A 80 -12.79 1.57 3.97
CA ALA A 80 -13.16 0.40 4.76
C ALA A 80 -13.28 -0.87 3.90
N ARG A 81 -13.63 -0.73 2.62
CA ARG A 81 -13.80 -1.83 1.66
C ARG A 81 -13.38 -1.38 0.27
N SER A 82 -13.00 -2.33 -0.58
CA SER A 82 -12.74 -2.06 -1.99
C SER A 82 -13.99 -1.61 -2.73
N ASN A 83 -13.77 -0.97 -3.87
CA ASN A 83 -14.74 -0.82 -4.94
C ASN A 83 -14.44 -1.83 -6.04
N SER A 84 -15.45 -2.20 -6.83
CA SER A 84 -15.29 -3.11 -7.96
C SER A 84 -15.92 -2.52 -9.23
N ASP A 85 -15.29 -2.74 -10.39
CA ASP A 85 -15.79 -2.17 -11.67
C ASP A 85 -17.16 -2.75 -12.05
N ILE A 86 -17.38 -4.03 -11.74
CA ILE A 86 -18.69 -4.68 -11.77
C ILE A 86 -19.14 -4.88 -10.32
N TYR A 87 -20.40 -4.56 -10.00
CA TYR A 87 -20.92 -4.74 -8.64
C TYR A 87 -20.74 -6.18 -8.16
N SER A 88 -19.91 -6.36 -7.13
CA SER A 88 -19.76 -7.61 -6.40
C SER A 88 -20.24 -7.43 -4.97
N ALA A 89 -21.03 -8.39 -4.48
CA ALA A 89 -21.57 -8.35 -3.12
C ALA A 89 -20.47 -8.53 -2.06
N ASP A 90 -19.45 -9.32 -2.39
CA ASP A 90 -18.23 -9.45 -1.60
C ASP A 90 -17.20 -8.42 -2.05
N GLN A 91 -16.51 -7.84 -1.08
CA GLN A 91 -15.48 -6.84 -1.30
C GLN A 91 -14.27 -7.18 -0.46
N PHE A 92 -13.10 -6.70 -0.85
CA PHE A 92 -11.88 -6.86 -0.07
C PHE A 92 -11.75 -5.74 0.97
N THR A 93 -10.96 -6.01 2.00
CA THR A 93 -10.52 -5.00 2.96
C THR A 93 -9.00 -4.95 2.97
N LEU A 94 -8.42 -3.74 2.99
CA LEU A 94 -6.99 -3.54 3.23
C LEU A 94 -6.80 -3.28 4.73
N THR A 95 -6.50 -4.33 5.50
CA THR A 95 -6.46 -4.26 6.97
C THR A 95 -5.15 -3.70 7.50
N ASN A 96 -4.08 -3.80 6.73
CA ASN A 96 -2.78 -3.21 7.06
C ASN A 96 -2.15 -2.59 5.81
N VAL A 97 -1.45 -1.47 6.00
CA VAL A 97 -0.58 -0.85 4.99
C VAL A 97 0.82 -0.84 5.56
N ASP A 98 1.67 -1.70 5.00
CA ASP A 98 2.98 -2.02 5.57
C ASP A 98 4.05 -1.11 4.99
N VAL A 99 4.77 -0.41 5.86
CA VAL A 99 5.83 0.55 5.49
C VAL A 99 6.99 0.46 6.49
N PRO A 100 8.24 0.73 6.08
CA PRO A 100 9.32 0.95 7.03
C PRO A 100 9.00 2.19 7.88
N SER A 101 9.20 2.14 9.20
CA SER A 101 8.87 3.27 10.08
C SER A 101 9.79 4.49 9.90
N VAL A 102 11.02 4.26 9.45
CA VAL A 102 12.05 5.28 9.23
C VAL A 102 12.81 4.96 7.94
N LEU A 103 13.08 6.00 7.15
CA LEU A 103 14.05 5.97 6.05
C LEU A 103 15.08 7.08 6.27
N THR A 104 16.27 6.90 5.68
CA THR A 104 17.30 7.95 5.66
C THR A 104 17.44 8.45 4.23
N THR A 105 17.34 9.76 4.02
CA THR A 105 17.58 10.37 2.73
C THR A 105 19.07 10.35 2.38
N ASP A 106 19.38 10.29 1.09
CA ASP A 106 20.74 10.38 0.60
C ASP A 106 21.26 11.83 0.62
N ASN A 107 22.45 12.03 0.04
CA ASN A 107 23.08 13.35 -0.05
C ASN A 107 22.31 14.35 -0.93
N SER A 108 21.39 13.89 -1.77
CA SER A 108 20.51 14.70 -2.62
C SER A 108 19.17 15.03 -1.95
N GLY A 109 18.90 14.45 -0.77
CA GLY A 109 17.58 14.58 -0.14
C GLY A 109 16.54 13.61 -0.69
N SER A 110 16.99 12.49 -1.28
CA SER A 110 16.12 11.49 -1.89
C SER A 110 16.11 10.17 -1.12
N ALA A 111 15.02 9.42 -1.19
CA ALA A 111 14.94 8.05 -0.68
C ALA A 111 13.90 7.24 -1.46
N THR A 112 14.10 5.92 -1.56
CA THR A 112 13.11 5.00 -2.11
C THR A 112 12.28 4.41 -0.97
N LEU A 113 10.96 4.52 -1.08
CA LEU A 113 9.99 3.93 -0.16
C LEU A 113 9.25 2.79 -0.86
N PHE A 114 9.29 1.60 -0.27
CA PHE A 114 8.43 0.49 -0.66
C PHE A 114 7.23 0.38 0.28
N VAL A 115 6.07 0.01 -0.27
CA VAL A 115 4.82 -0.13 0.48
C VAL A 115 4.19 -1.48 0.18
N GLY A 116 3.89 -2.24 1.23
CA GLY A 116 3.11 -3.47 1.18
C GLY A 116 1.72 -3.29 1.80
N GLY A 117 1.02 -4.39 2.00
CA GLY A 117 -0.24 -4.41 2.73
C GLY A 117 -0.78 -5.81 2.97
N THR A 118 -1.88 -5.87 3.72
CA THR A 118 -2.65 -7.10 3.93
C THR A 118 -4.05 -6.92 3.36
N LEU A 119 -4.36 -7.71 2.32
CA LEU A 119 -5.68 -7.78 1.72
C LEU A 119 -6.44 -8.94 2.33
N GLU A 120 -7.67 -8.71 2.78
CA GLU A 120 -8.56 -9.71 3.36
C GLU A 120 -9.84 -9.84 2.55
N THR A 121 -10.32 -11.08 2.42
CA THR A 121 -11.66 -11.36 1.90
C THR A 121 -12.74 -11.00 2.94
N SER A 122 -14.00 -10.94 2.51
CA SER A 122 -15.14 -10.58 3.35
C SER A 122 -15.46 -11.64 4.41
N GLY A 123 -15.13 -12.92 4.15
CA GLY A 123 -15.48 -14.04 5.02
C GLY A 123 -16.99 -14.20 5.23
N SER A 124 -17.79 -13.93 4.19
CA SER A 124 -19.25 -13.83 4.30
C SER A 124 -19.97 -15.19 4.35
N GLY A 125 -19.28 -16.31 4.20
CA GLY A 125 -19.88 -17.64 4.12
C GLY A 125 -20.26 -18.07 2.71
N VAL A 126 -20.35 -17.12 1.77
CA VAL A 126 -20.66 -17.35 0.35
C VAL A 126 -19.54 -16.71 -0.47
N ASN A 127 -19.13 -17.36 -1.56
CA ASN A 127 -18.16 -16.77 -2.48
C ASN A 127 -18.89 -16.05 -3.61
N SER A 128 -19.08 -14.74 -3.46
CA SER A 128 -19.76 -13.87 -4.43
C SER A 128 -18.81 -12.89 -5.12
N TYR A 129 -17.50 -13.14 -5.03
CA TYR A 129 -16.50 -12.37 -5.76
C TYR A 129 -16.70 -12.55 -7.26
N LEU A 130 -16.83 -11.44 -7.97
CA LEU A 130 -16.88 -11.45 -9.43
C LEU A 130 -15.48 -11.31 -10.02
N ASN A 131 -15.31 -11.85 -11.23
CA ASN A 131 -14.11 -11.62 -12.04
C ASN A 131 -14.12 -10.19 -12.59
N THR A 132 -13.59 -9.26 -11.81
CA THR A 132 -13.54 -7.83 -12.10
C THR A 132 -12.35 -7.19 -11.37
N GLN A 133 -12.04 -5.94 -11.69
CA GLN A 133 -11.00 -5.22 -10.98
C GLN A 133 -11.55 -4.67 -9.66
N TYR A 134 -10.78 -4.87 -8.59
CA TYR A 134 -11.04 -4.28 -7.27
C TYR A 134 -10.01 -3.19 -6.99
N ARG A 135 -10.46 -2.08 -6.41
CA ARG A 135 -9.62 -0.91 -6.09
C ARG A 135 -9.85 -0.48 -4.66
N ILE A 136 -8.77 -0.21 -3.95
CA ILE A 136 -8.78 0.31 -2.59
C ILE A 136 -7.77 1.44 -2.44
N SER A 137 -8.12 2.49 -1.71
CA SER A 137 -7.26 3.63 -1.46
C SER A 137 -6.60 3.55 -0.08
N TYR A 138 -5.37 4.03 -0.02
CA TYR A 138 -4.61 4.23 1.21
C TYR A 138 -3.90 5.57 1.17
N GLN A 139 -3.39 6.00 2.32
CA GLN A 139 -2.64 7.24 2.48
C GLN A 139 -1.29 6.93 3.09
N ILE A 140 -0.24 7.57 2.55
CA ILE A 140 1.10 7.62 3.12
C ILE A 140 1.30 9.02 3.72
N SER A 141 2.04 9.10 4.81
CA SER A 141 2.46 10.35 5.43
C SER A 141 3.95 10.27 5.79
N VAL A 142 4.67 11.34 5.48
CA VAL A 142 6.11 11.45 5.68
C VAL A 142 6.39 12.72 6.48
N ASN A 143 7.07 12.58 7.61
CA ASN A 143 7.42 13.69 8.51
C ASN A 143 8.93 13.79 8.70
N TYR A 144 9.46 14.99 8.91
CA TYR A 144 10.88 15.29 9.16
C TYR A 144 11.06 16.56 9.99
#